data_AF-A0A226BWM6-F1
#
_entry.id   AF-A0A226BWM6-F1
#
_cell.length_a   1.000
_cell.length_b   1.000
_cell.length_c   1.000
_cell.angle_alpha   90.00
_cell.angle_beta   90.00
_cell.angle_gamma   90.00
#
_symmetry.space_group_name_H-M   'P 1'
#
loop_
_entity.id
_entity.type
_entity.pdbx_description
1 polymer ?
#
loop_
_entity_poly.entity_id
_entity_poly.type
_entity_poly.pdbx_seq_one_letter_code
_entity_poly.pdbx_strand_id
1 'polypeptide(L)'
;LSLRFSYLFLGCDMKIPPTLVSWGNYDTILAVLLCGDSLTLTVFPVKIKFLAIITGVYLGSVVLFSPLVHKLTVIIALTNFLLFFAEYFFKTAKTRKQVISRRREFQAKSTRKGPMHRCYICGKTEEDDPKLEFRYCSKCDRDYEYCIEHLKNHEHVKKENRQE
;
A
#
# COMPACT_ATOMS: atom_id res chain seq x y z
N LEU A 1 9.03 -5.32 -57.20
CA LEU A 1 9.96 -6.15 -56.40
C LEU A 1 10.26 -5.43 -55.08
N SER A 2 9.29 -5.42 -54.18
CA SER A 2 9.30 -4.99 -52.76
C SER A 2 7.84 -5.08 -52.33
N LEU A 3 7.53 -5.47 -51.09
CA LEU A 3 6.16 -5.71 -50.56
C LEU A 3 5.53 -7.08 -50.80
N ARG A 4 6.32 -8.15 -50.95
CA ARG A 4 5.79 -9.53 -50.85
C ARG A 4 6.50 -10.44 -49.85
N PHE A 5 7.52 -9.96 -49.14
CA PHE A 5 8.30 -10.82 -48.25
C PHE A 5 7.89 -10.77 -46.77
N SER A 6 6.92 -9.93 -46.39
CA SER A 6 6.53 -9.76 -44.98
C SER A 6 5.10 -10.21 -44.66
N TYR A 7 4.49 -11.04 -45.51
CA TYR A 7 3.12 -11.56 -45.32
C TYR A 7 3.06 -13.09 -45.23
N LEU A 8 4.17 -13.76 -44.91
CA LEU A 8 4.23 -15.22 -44.90
C LEU A 8 4.53 -15.84 -43.54
N PHE A 9 4.21 -15.17 -42.43
CA PHE A 9 4.39 -15.76 -41.10
C PHE A 9 3.15 -15.88 -40.22
N LEU A 10 1.98 -15.40 -40.62
CA LEU A 10 0.74 -15.72 -39.91
C LEU A 10 -0.39 -15.92 -40.93
N GLY A 11 -0.82 -17.17 -41.07
CA GLY A 11 -1.96 -17.59 -41.87
C GLY A 11 -3.27 -17.10 -41.28
N CYS A 12 -3.52 -15.80 -41.37
CA CYS A 12 -4.82 -15.19 -41.10
C CYS A 12 -5.15 -14.24 -42.25
N ASP A 13 -5.88 -14.75 -43.25
CA ASP A 13 -6.43 -13.95 -44.33
C ASP A 13 -7.58 -13.08 -43.78
N MET A 14 -7.29 -11.84 -43.41
CA MET A 14 -8.33 -10.84 -43.13
C MET A 14 -8.34 -9.78 -44.24
N LYS A 15 -9.37 -9.82 -45.09
CA LYS A 15 -9.66 -8.78 -46.09
C LYS A 15 -10.19 -7.53 -45.37
N ILE A 16 -9.36 -6.51 -45.29
CA ILE A 16 -9.72 -5.19 -44.73
C ILE A 16 -10.28 -4.32 -45.87
N PRO A 17 -11.54 -3.83 -45.79
CA PRO A 17 -12.10 -2.97 -46.82
C PRO A 17 -11.46 -1.56 -46.79
N PRO A 18 -11.27 -0.92 -47.96
CA PRO A 18 -10.48 0.32 -48.11
C PRO A 18 -11.11 1.58 -47.51
N THR A 19 -12.31 1.49 -46.92
CA THR A 19 -13.00 2.62 -46.26
C THR A 19 -12.62 2.78 -44.78
N LEU A 20 -11.79 1.89 -44.24
CA LEU A 20 -11.27 1.91 -42.87
C LEU A 20 -9.83 2.50 -42.79
N VAL A 21 -9.49 3.37 -43.73
CA VAL A 21 -8.17 4.05 -43.79
C VAL A 21 -8.27 5.54 -43.40
N SER A 22 -9.49 6.07 -43.23
CA SER A 22 -9.70 7.50 -42.88
C SER A 22 -9.79 7.78 -41.38
N TRP A 23 -9.80 6.75 -40.54
CA TRP A 23 -9.72 6.89 -39.10
C TRP A 23 -8.28 6.55 -38.72
N GLY A 24 -7.58 7.53 -38.15
CA GLY A 24 -6.15 7.46 -37.88
C GLY A 24 -5.72 6.28 -37.00
N ASN A 25 -4.42 6.28 -36.67
CA ASN A 25 -3.58 5.30 -35.97
C ASN A 25 -4.14 4.59 -34.70
N TYR A 26 -5.40 4.77 -34.34
CA TYR A 26 -6.11 4.12 -33.24
C TYR A 26 -6.60 2.72 -33.62
N ASP A 27 -6.93 2.46 -34.90
CA ASP A 27 -7.42 1.15 -35.35
C ASP A 27 -6.31 0.09 -35.40
N THR A 28 -5.06 0.50 -35.65
CA THR A 28 -3.89 -0.40 -35.56
C THR A 28 -3.50 -0.72 -34.12
N ILE A 29 -3.66 0.22 -33.19
CA ILE A 29 -3.42 -0.01 -31.76
C ILE A 29 -4.55 -0.85 -31.15
N LEU A 30 -5.80 -0.64 -31.57
CA LEU A 30 -6.93 -1.48 -31.20
C LEU A 30 -6.78 -2.89 -31.79
N ALA A 31 -6.26 -3.04 -33.01
CA ALA A 31 -5.90 -4.35 -33.56
C ALA A 31 -4.76 -5.03 -32.79
N VAL A 32 -3.74 -4.29 -32.33
CA VAL A 32 -2.65 -4.84 -31.48
C VAL A 32 -3.14 -5.19 -30.07
N LEU A 33 -4.15 -4.46 -29.55
CA LEU A 33 -4.75 -4.73 -28.23
C LEU A 33 -5.84 -5.82 -28.28
N LEU A 34 -6.58 -5.94 -29.38
CA LEU A 34 -7.59 -6.99 -29.61
C LEU A 34 -6.97 -8.29 -30.17
N CYS A 35 -5.79 -8.21 -30.80
CA CYS A 35 -4.92 -9.35 -31.17
C CYS A 35 -3.78 -9.53 -30.15
N GLY A 36 -3.96 -9.00 -28.94
CA GLY A 36 -3.17 -9.37 -27.77
C GLY A 36 -3.90 -10.49 -27.05
N ASP A 37 -3.81 -11.71 -27.59
CA ASP A 37 -4.30 -12.90 -26.90
C ASP A 37 -3.84 -12.86 -25.44
N SER A 38 -4.80 -13.11 -24.54
CA SER A 38 -4.72 -12.96 -23.07
C SER A 38 -3.68 -13.86 -22.37
N LEU A 39 -2.68 -14.37 -23.08
CA LEU A 39 -1.70 -15.36 -22.62
C LEU A 39 -0.29 -14.80 -22.37
N THR A 40 0.07 -13.61 -22.88
CA THR A 40 1.44 -13.08 -22.71
C THR A 40 1.63 -12.19 -21.48
N LEU A 41 0.57 -11.56 -20.96
CA LEU A 41 0.64 -10.74 -19.74
C LEU A 41 0.74 -11.58 -18.46
N THR A 42 0.44 -12.87 -18.52
CA THR A 42 0.55 -13.80 -17.38
C THR A 42 2.00 -14.24 -17.13
N VAL A 43 2.87 -14.14 -18.13
CA VAL A 43 4.28 -14.60 -18.06
C VAL A 43 5.20 -13.53 -17.45
N PHE A 44 4.88 -12.24 -17.60
CA PHE A 44 5.73 -11.16 -17.09
C PHE A 44 4.95 -10.32 -16.06
N PRO A 45 5.22 -10.47 -14.74
CA PRO A 45 4.53 -9.69 -13.71
C PRO A 45 5.00 -8.22 -13.73
N VAL A 46 4.45 -7.43 -14.66
CA VAL A 46 4.68 -5.99 -14.71
C VAL A 46 3.86 -5.33 -13.59
N LYS A 47 4.54 -4.61 -12.69
CA LYS A 47 3.84 -3.81 -11.68
C LYS A 47 2.98 -2.75 -12.37
N ILE A 48 1.69 -2.66 -12.02
CA ILE A 48 0.71 -1.70 -12.59
C ILE A 48 1.21 -0.25 -12.61
N LYS A 49 2.08 0.13 -11.66
CA LYS A 49 2.72 1.46 -11.61
C LYS A 49 3.49 1.82 -12.88
N PHE A 50 4.12 0.85 -13.56
CA PHE A 50 4.87 1.11 -14.78
C PHE A 50 3.94 1.32 -15.98
N LEU A 51 2.88 0.50 -16.09
CA LEU A 51 1.86 0.65 -17.11
C LEU A 51 1.15 2.02 -16.99
N ALA A 52 0.86 2.44 -15.76
CA ALA A 52 0.30 3.76 -15.49
C ALA A 52 1.22 4.90 -15.93
N ILE A 53 2.54 4.77 -15.70
CA ILE A 53 3.52 5.78 -16.14
C ILE A 53 3.61 5.85 -17.67
N ILE A 54 3.74 4.70 -18.34
CA ILE A 54 3.83 4.65 -19.81
C ILE A 54 2.58 5.28 -20.44
N THR A 55 1.40 4.92 -19.93
CA THR A 55 0.11 5.47 -20.40
C THR A 55 0.01 6.97 -20.13
N GLY A 56 0.45 7.42 -18.95
CA GLY A 56 0.45 8.84 -18.59
C GLY A 56 1.39 9.67 -19.48
N VAL A 57 2.59 9.16 -19.78
CA VAL A 57 3.54 9.81 -20.70
C VAL A 57 2.96 9.88 -22.11
N TYR A 58 2.34 8.81 -22.59
CA TYR A 58 1.66 8.80 -23.89
C TYR A 58 0.56 9.86 -23.95
N LEU A 59 -0.36 9.89 -22.97
CA LEU A 59 -1.43 10.90 -22.91
C LEU A 59 -0.87 12.33 -22.83
N GLY A 60 0.20 12.54 -22.04
CA GLY A 60 0.88 13.82 -21.97
C GLY A 60 1.47 14.27 -23.32
N SER A 61 2.05 13.34 -24.07
CA SER A 61 2.60 13.61 -25.41
C SER A 61 1.49 14.00 -26.40
N VAL A 62 0.31 13.38 -26.31
CA VAL A 62 -0.85 13.73 -27.14
C VAL A 62 -1.34 15.14 -26.81
N VAL A 63 -1.39 15.52 -25.54
CA VAL A 63 -1.81 16.89 -25.16
C VAL A 63 -0.82 17.95 -25.64
N LEU A 64 0.48 17.64 -25.70
CA LEU A 64 1.50 18.58 -26.15
C LEU A 64 1.53 18.73 -27.68
N PHE A 65 1.61 17.62 -28.43
CA PHE A 65 1.93 17.63 -29.86
C PHE A 65 0.72 17.43 -30.80
N SER A 66 -0.46 17.07 -30.31
CA SER A 66 -1.62 16.70 -31.14
C SER A 66 -2.54 17.90 -31.48
N PRO A 67 -3.34 17.86 -32.55
CA PRO A 67 -4.31 18.91 -32.88
C PRO A 67 -5.42 19.09 -31.82
N LEU A 68 -6.07 20.25 -31.83
CA LEU A 68 -7.04 20.70 -30.80
C LEU A 68 -8.14 19.68 -30.50
N VAL A 69 -8.64 18.97 -31.52
CA VAL A 69 -9.69 17.95 -31.36
C VAL A 69 -9.25 16.84 -30.42
N HIS A 70 -8.05 16.28 -30.62
CA HIS A 70 -7.52 15.21 -29.77
C HIS A 70 -7.23 15.68 -28.34
N LYS A 71 -6.78 16.93 -28.17
CA LYS A 71 -6.59 17.51 -26.83
C LYS A 71 -7.90 17.58 -26.05
N LEU A 72 -8.96 18.07 -26.69
CA LEU A 72 -10.27 18.20 -26.04
C LEU A 72 -10.85 16.84 -25.65
N THR A 73 -10.74 15.81 -26.51
CA THR A 73 -11.19 14.45 -26.17
C THR A 73 -10.49 13.90 -24.93
N VAL A 74 -9.16 14.04 -24.84
CA VAL A 74 -8.38 13.58 -23.69
C VAL A 74 -8.78 14.33 -22.42
N ILE A 75 -8.98 15.65 -22.50
CA ILE A 75 -9.40 16.47 -21.36
C ILE A 75 -10.80 16.06 -20.86
N ILE A 76 -11.75 15.79 -21.76
CA ILE A 76 -13.11 15.37 -21.39
C ILE A 76 -13.07 14.00 -20.69
N ALA A 77 -12.30 13.05 -21.22
CA ALA A 77 -12.14 11.73 -20.61
C ALA A 77 -11.49 11.81 -19.22
N LEU A 78 -10.43 12.63 -19.08
CA LEU A 78 -9.76 12.85 -17.78
C LEU A 78 -10.66 13.56 -16.78
N THR A 79 -11.48 14.50 -17.24
CA THR A 79 -12.44 15.20 -16.37
C THR A 79 -13.46 14.24 -15.78
N ASN A 80 -14.02 13.32 -16.57
CA ASN A 80 -14.94 12.30 -16.07
C ASN A 80 -14.28 11.42 -14.99
N PHE A 81 -13.07 10.93 -15.27
CA PHE A 81 -12.28 10.16 -14.31
C PHE A 81 -12.02 10.96 -13.01
N LEU A 82 -11.60 12.21 -13.13
CA LEU A 82 -11.33 13.05 -11.97
C LEU A 82 -12.59 13.32 -11.15
N LEU A 83 -13.74 13.59 -11.77
CA LEU A 83 -14.99 13.81 -11.04
C LEU A 83 -15.37 12.63 -10.15
N PHE A 84 -15.21 11.40 -10.64
CA PHE A 84 -15.54 10.20 -9.88
C PHE A 84 -14.50 9.87 -8.80
N PHE A 85 -13.20 9.95 -9.13
CA PHE A 85 -12.13 9.51 -8.23
C PHE A 85 -11.54 10.61 -7.33
N ALA A 86 -11.85 11.88 -7.56
CA ALA A 86 -11.31 12.99 -6.79
C ALA A 86 -11.58 12.85 -5.28
N GLU A 87 -12.81 12.53 -4.89
CA GLU A 87 -13.17 12.37 -3.48
C GLU A 87 -12.35 11.27 -2.80
N TYR A 88 -12.12 10.17 -3.49
CA TYR A 88 -11.29 9.07 -3.00
C TYR A 88 -9.83 9.51 -2.79
N PHE A 89 -9.26 10.26 -3.73
CA PHE A 89 -7.91 10.80 -3.60
C PHE A 89 -7.79 11.76 -2.41
N PHE A 90 -8.74 12.69 -2.25
CA PHE A 90 -8.73 13.65 -1.15
C PHE A 90 -8.87 12.98 0.22
N LYS A 91 -9.80 12.04 0.36
CA LYS A 91 -9.97 11.27 1.62
C LYS A 91 -8.70 10.48 1.95
N THR A 92 -8.14 9.77 0.97
CA THR A 92 -6.92 8.97 1.16
C THR A 92 -5.72 9.85 1.54
N ALA A 93 -5.56 11.01 0.91
CA ALA A 93 -4.49 11.96 1.24
C ALA A 93 -4.63 12.49 2.67
N LYS A 94 -5.84 12.85 3.10
CA LYS A 94 -6.13 13.31 4.46
C LYS A 94 -5.82 12.23 5.50
N THR A 95 -6.29 11.00 5.28
CA THR A 95 -6.03 9.87 6.17
C THR A 95 -4.53 9.56 6.26
N ARG A 96 -3.81 9.55 5.12
CA ARG A 96 -2.35 9.36 5.12
C ARG A 96 -1.64 10.42 5.96
N LYS A 97 -2.00 11.70 5.84
CA LYS A 97 -1.41 12.78 6.65
C LYS A 97 -1.69 12.57 8.14
N GLN A 98 -2.93 12.21 8.51
CA GLN A 98 -3.31 11.94 9.89
C GLN A 98 -2.55 10.76 10.48
N VAL A 99 -2.43 9.65 9.73
CA VAL A 99 -1.67 8.46 10.15
C VAL A 99 -0.20 8.79 10.36
N ILE A 100 0.41 9.56 9.45
CA ILE A 100 1.81 9.99 9.59
C ILE A 100 2.00 10.88 10.83
N SER A 101 1.09 11.83 11.09
CA SER A 101 1.15 12.67 12.31
C SER A 101 1.06 11.84 13.58
N ARG A 102 0.05 10.96 13.68
CA ARG A 102 -0.14 10.08 14.83
C ARG A 102 1.05 9.16 15.07
N ARG A 103 1.66 8.63 14.01
CA ARG A 103 2.86 7.80 14.12
C ARG A 103 4.05 8.57 14.68
N ARG A 104 4.24 9.83 14.25
CA ARG A 104 5.30 10.71 14.78
C ARG A 104 5.06 11.04 16.25
N GLU A 105 3.83 11.37 16.63
CA GLU A 105 3.46 11.64 18.02
C GLU A 105 3.65 10.41 18.91
N PHE A 106 3.25 9.23 18.45
CA PHE A 106 3.47 7.98 19.16
C PHE A 106 4.96 7.69 19.32
N GLN A 107 5.76 7.85 18.27
CA GLN A 107 7.21 7.66 18.35
C GLN A 107 7.84 8.64 19.36
N ALA A 108 7.48 9.92 19.31
CA ALA A 108 7.98 10.93 20.25
C ALA A 108 7.58 10.64 21.71
N LYS A 109 6.38 10.10 21.95
CA LYS A 109 5.92 9.68 23.29
C LYS A 109 6.56 8.36 23.74
N SER A 110 6.76 7.41 22.82
CA SER A 110 7.33 6.09 23.11
C SER A 110 8.81 6.12 23.52
N THR A 111 9.51 7.22 23.26
CA THR A 111 10.88 7.44 23.77
C THR A 111 10.91 7.62 25.30
N ARG A 112 9.78 7.96 25.94
CA ARG A 112 9.63 7.87 27.40
C ARG A 112 9.34 6.41 27.77
N LYS A 113 10.32 5.53 27.60
CA LYS A 113 10.29 4.22 28.24
C LYS A 113 10.49 4.48 29.74
N GLY A 114 9.40 4.58 30.47
CA GLY A 114 9.47 4.35 31.92
C GLY A 114 9.71 2.85 32.16
N PRO A 115 10.03 2.47 33.40
CA PRO A 115 10.24 1.07 33.75
C PRO A 115 8.95 0.29 33.49
N MET A 116 9.03 -0.73 32.63
CA MET A 116 7.89 -1.58 32.30
C MET A 116 7.57 -2.53 33.45
N HIS A 117 8.60 -2.99 34.15
CA HIS A 117 8.49 -3.90 35.27
C HIS A 117 8.96 -3.26 36.57
N ARG A 118 8.21 -3.52 37.64
CA ARG A 118 8.47 -2.97 38.98
C ARG A 118 8.03 -3.95 40.06
N CYS A 119 8.94 -4.28 40.97
CA CYS A 119 8.61 -5.16 42.07
C CYS A 119 7.64 -4.48 43.06
N TYR A 120 6.54 -5.14 43.41
CA TYR A 120 5.53 -4.63 44.34
C TYR A 120 6.07 -4.37 45.76
N ILE A 121 7.08 -5.14 46.21
CA ILE A 121 7.62 -5.05 47.58
C ILE A 121 8.77 -4.05 47.68
N CYS A 122 9.84 -4.23 46.90
CA CYS A 122 11.04 -3.39 47.01
C CYS A 122 11.07 -2.21 46.03
N GLY A 123 10.18 -2.18 45.03
CA GLY A 123 10.11 -1.10 44.05
C GLY A 123 11.23 -1.08 43.02
N LYS A 124 12.20 -2.02 43.06
CA LYS A 124 13.25 -2.16 42.03
C LYS A 124 12.63 -2.33 40.65
N THR A 125 13.26 -1.73 39.65
CA THR A 125 12.81 -1.72 38.27
C THR A 125 13.89 -2.29 37.34
N GLU A 126 13.54 -2.57 36.08
CA GLU A 126 14.52 -3.05 35.07
C GLU A 126 15.62 -2.03 34.76
N GLU A 127 15.38 -0.75 35.05
CA GLU A 127 16.37 0.32 34.87
C GLU A 127 17.48 0.24 35.93
N ASP A 128 17.17 -0.28 37.13
CA ASP A 128 18.12 -0.37 38.24
C ASP A 128 19.13 -1.52 38.07
N ASP A 129 18.68 -2.68 37.55
CA ASP A 129 19.54 -3.81 37.22
C ASP A 129 18.96 -4.62 36.03
N PRO A 130 19.65 -4.64 34.88
CA PRO A 130 19.18 -5.36 33.69
C PRO A 130 19.22 -6.89 33.82
N LYS A 131 19.81 -7.43 34.90
CA LYS A 131 19.82 -8.89 35.18
C LYS A 131 18.66 -9.33 36.05
N LEU A 132 17.86 -8.40 36.59
CA LEU A 132 16.75 -8.73 37.45
C LEU A 132 15.60 -9.33 36.62
N GLU A 133 15.18 -10.55 36.94
CA GLU A 133 13.96 -11.12 36.36
C GLU A 133 12.74 -10.80 37.22
N PHE A 134 11.69 -10.29 36.57
CA PHE A 134 10.37 -10.07 37.18
C PHE A 134 9.42 -11.21 36.82
N ARG A 135 8.69 -11.72 37.81
CA ARG A 135 7.72 -12.81 37.64
C ARG A 135 6.44 -12.53 38.42
N TYR A 136 5.33 -13.06 37.93
CA TYR A 136 4.04 -13.03 38.62
C TYR A 136 3.92 -14.21 39.57
N CYS A 137 3.19 -14.02 40.65
CA CYS A 137 2.81 -15.11 41.55
C CYS A 137 1.46 -15.71 41.11
N SER A 138 1.43 -17.02 40.83
CA SER A 138 0.19 -17.72 40.43
C SER A 138 -0.88 -17.83 41.53
N LYS A 139 -0.53 -17.51 42.77
CA LYS A 139 -1.41 -17.63 43.95
C LYS A 139 -1.97 -16.28 44.41
N CYS A 140 -1.48 -15.16 43.87
CA CYS A 140 -1.98 -13.82 44.17
C CYS A 140 -3.15 -13.48 43.25
N ASP A 141 -4.11 -12.70 43.75
CA ASP A 141 -5.34 -12.36 43.00
C ASP A 141 -5.15 -11.24 41.96
N ARG A 142 -3.97 -10.63 41.88
CA ARG A 142 -3.65 -9.49 41.00
C ARG A 142 -2.35 -9.71 40.26
N ASP A 143 -2.18 -8.95 39.18
CA ASP A 143 -0.99 -8.94 38.32
C ASP A 143 0.17 -8.16 38.95
N TYR A 144 0.48 -8.45 40.22
CA TYR A 144 1.65 -7.90 40.88
C TYR A 144 2.91 -8.64 40.43
N GLU A 145 3.93 -7.87 40.08
CA GLU A 145 5.24 -8.38 39.69
C GLU A 145 6.18 -8.39 40.89
N TYR A 146 7.00 -9.44 40.95
CA TYR A 146 8.00 -9.62 42.00
C TYR A 146 9.34 -9.96 41.37
N CYS A 147 10.44 -9.45 41.94
CA CYS A 147 11.76 -9.96 41.61
C CYS A 147 11.93 -11.39 42.18
N ILE A 148 12.88 -12.17 41.65
CA ILE A 148 13.14 -13.56 42.09
C ILE A 148 13.28 -13.70 43.62
N GLU A 149 13.91 -12.72 44.27
CA GLU A 149 14.12 -12.69 45.72
C GLU A 149 12.79 -12.61 46.49
N HIS A 150 11.89 -11.73 46.06
CA HIS A 150 10.59 -11.51 46.70
C HIS A 150 9.52 -12.51 46.26
N LEU A 151 9.65 -13.14 45.09
CA LEU A 151 8.69 -14.12 44.60
C LEU A 151 8.56 -15.32 45.56
N LYS A 152 9.63 -15.71 46.24
CA LYS A 152 9.63 -16.90 47.12
C LYS A 152 9.12 -16.63 48.52
N ASN A 153 9.28 -15.40 49.02
CA ASN A 153 9.06 -15.05 50.44
C ASN A 153 8.00 -13.95 50.64
N HIS A 154 7.16 -13.68 49.65
CA HIS A 154 6.08 -12.70 49.79
C HIS A 154 4.83 -13.30 50.44
N GLU A 155 4.10 -12.44 51.15
CA GLU A 155 2.74 -12.74 51.57
C GLU A 155 1.80 -12.63 50.36
N HIS A 156 0.93 -13.63 50.20
CA HIS A 156 0.02 -13.69 49.07
C HIS A 156 -1.16 -12.73 49.31
N VAL A 157 -1.26 -11.72 48.44
CA VAL A 157 -2.35 -10.74 48.49
C VAL A 157 -3.60 -11.35 47.86
N LYS A 158 -4.55 -11.75 48.70
CA LYS A 158 -5.89 -12.21 48.31
C LYS A 158 -6.94 -11.18 48.67
N LYS A 159 -8.06 -11.14 47.95
CA LYS A 159 -9.16 -10.18 48.16
C LYS A 159 -9.71 -10.18 49.60
N GLU A 160 -9.60 -11.29 50.31
CA GLU A 160 -10.10 -11.46 51.70
C GLU A 160 -9.15 -10.90 52.78
N ASN A 161 -7.84 -10.75 52.50
CA ASN A 161 -6.86 -10.22 53.46
C ASN A 161 -6.81 -8.68 53.52
N ARG A 162 -7.89 -8.01 53.12
CA ARG A 162 -8.02 -6.55 53.22
C ARG A 162 -8.65 -6.21 54.57
N GLN A 163 -7.81 -6.00 55.58
CA GLN A 163 -8.21 -5.10 56.67
C GLN A 163 -8.16 -3.69 56.08
N GLU A 164 -9.33 -3.06 55.94
CA GLU A 164 -9.49 -1.66 55.54
C GLU A 164 -8.77 -0.70 56.48
#